data_AF-A0A9E1N7Y9-F1
#
_entry.id   AF-A0A9E1N7Y9-F1
#
_cell.length_a   1.000
_cell.length_b   1.000
_cell.length_c   1.000
_cell.angle_alpha   90.00
_cell.angle_beta   90.00
_cell.angle_gamma   90.00
#
_symmetry.space_group_name_H-M   'P 1'
#
loop_
_entity.id
_entity.type
_entity.pdbx_description
1 polymer ?
#
loop_
_entity_poly.entity_id
_entity_poly.type
_entity_poly.pdbx_seq_one_letter_code
_entity_poly.pdbx_strand_id
1 'polypeptide(L)'
;MKNDSKISIPLISFSSGQKRWEPGTEKGEKIFLSNSYTRISPPMELPDLCYGVQIEGACDTLFLPLGCLAVFSKSEGTALENIYAVEVQGEFPFIGKWMQKESSEGSAGSRRKVFMVPTPLHVPDSQISPIAPSLHHVLLFKDFANPGKLRLVPANKVLWTDRLVYVQK
;
A
#
# COMPACT_ATOMS: atom_id res chain seq x y z
N MET A 1 7.87 -23.32 -26.06
CA MET A 1 6.87 -22.44 -26.70
C MET A 1 6.62 -21.28 -25.75
N LYS A 2 6.97 -20.05 -26.12
CA LYS A 2 6.62 -18.86 -25.33
C LYS A 2 5.22 -18.46 -25.76
N ASN A 3 4.26 -18.53 -24.85
CA ASN A 3 2.93 -18.02 -25.10
C ASN A 3 3.04 -16.50 -25.13
N ASP A 4 3.07 -15.90 -26.31
CA ASP A 4 2.92 -14.45 -26.49
C ASP A 4 1.44 -14.06 -26.31
N SER A 5 0.86 -14.42 -25.16
CA SER A 5 -0.50 -14.05 -24.80
C SER A 5 -0.52 -12.57 -24.44
N LYS A 6 -0.72 -11.73 -25.46
CA LYS A 6 -1.01 -10.31 -25.27
C LYS A 6 -2.37 -10.18 -24.61
N ILE A 7 -2.41 -9.56 -23.45
CA ILE A 7 -3.64 -9.26 -22.71
C ILE A 7 -3.89 -7.75 -22.76
N SER A 8 -5.16 -7.35 -22.70
CA SER A 8 -5.54 -5.93 -22.65
C SER A 8 -6.02 -5.61 -21.25
N ILE A 9 -5.43 -4.58 -20.64
CA ILE A 9 -5.79 -4.11 -19.30
C ILE A 9 -6.19 -2.63 -19.36
N PRO A 10 -7.13 -2.19 -18.50
CA PRO A 10 -7.48 -0.77 -18.39
C PRO A 10 -6.27 0.05 -17.90
N LEU A 11 -6.17 1.28 -18.37
CA LEU A 11 -5.10 2.22 -18.03
C LEU A 11 -5.66 3.38 -17.21
N ILE A 12 -5.14 3.55 -16.01
CA ILE A 12 -5.57 4.54 -15.03
C ILE A 12 -4.45 5.55 -14.79
N SER A 13 -4.82 6.82 -14.61
CA SER A 13 -3.90 7.88 -14.19
C SER A 13 -4.22 8.31 -12.76
N PHE A 14 -3.18 8.49 -11.95
CA PHE A 14 -3.28 9.06 -10.60
C PHE A 14 -2.93 10.56 -10.60
N SER A 15 -2.89 11.22 -11.76
CA SER A 15 -2.59 12.64 -11.86
C SER A 15 -3.77 13.52 -11.45
N SER A 16 -3.45 14.65 -10.82
CA SER A 16 -4.43 15.68 -10.40
C SER A 16 -5.05 16.47 -11.56
N GLY A 17 -4.63 16.23 -12.81
CA GLY A 17 -5.09 16.94 -14.00
C GLY A 17 -6.52 16.60 -14.45
N GLN A 18 -7.13 15.55 -13.89
CA GLN A 18 -8.50 15.17 -14.22
C GLN A 18 -9.49 16.07 -13.44
N LYS A 19 -10.08 17.06 -14.11
CA LYS A 19 -10.96 18.12 -13.58
C LYS A 19 -12.26 17.68 -12.85
N ARG A 20 -12.40 16.43 -12.41
CA ARG A 20 -13.62 15.91 -11.77
C ARG A 20 -13.35 14.95 -10.62
N TRP A 21 -12.40 15.28 -9.76
CA TRP A 21 -12.28 14.63 -8.47
C TRP A 21 -13.13 15.40 -7.45
N GLU A 22 -14.35 14.92 -7.22
CA GLU A 22 -15.17 15.37 -6.09
C GLU A 22 -14.95 14.41 -4.91
N PRO A 23 -14.52 14.90 -3.74
CA PRO A 23 -14.37 14.10 -2.53
C PRO A 23 -15.76 13.59 -2.10
N GLY A 24 -16.08 12.37 -2.48
CA GLY A 24 -17.35 11.72 -2.18
C GLY A 24 -17.10 10.42 -1.44
N THR A 25 -17.84 10.22 -0.36
CA THR A 25 -17.70 9.18 0.66
C THR A 25 -17.83 7.73 0.15
N GLU A 26 -18.15 7.51 -1.14
CA GLU A 26 -18.51 6.19 -1.72
C GLU A 26 -17.92 5.95 -3.13
N LYS A 27 -16.69 6.37 -3.41
CA LYS A 27 -16.16 6.41 -4.80
C LYS A 27 -14.92 5.56 -5.12
N GLY A 28 -14.62 4.51 -4.35
CA GLY A 28 -13.48 3.62 -4.61
C GLY A 28 -13.42 2.99 -6.01
N GLU A 29 -14.52 3.02 -6.76
CA GLU A 29 -14.64 2.38 -8.08
C GLU A 29 -14.64 3.36 -9.28
N LYS A 30 -14.73 4.68 -9.07
CA LYS A 30 -14.90 5.62 -10.21
C LYS A 30 -13.63 5.85 -11.04
N ILE A 31 -12.49 5.44 -10.52
CA ILE A 31 -11.18 5.54 -11.16
C ILE A 31 -11.06 4.54 -12.33
N PHE A 32 -11.86 3.48 -12.30
CA PHE A 32 -11.86 2.40 -13.29
C PHE A 32 -12.76 2.68 -14.51
N LEU A 33 -13.41 3.85 -14.57
CA LEU A 33 -14.26 4.24 -15.71
C LEU A 33 -13.47 4.77 -16.92
N SER A 34 -12.15 4.60 -16.94
CA SER A 34 -11.30 5.00 -18.07
C SER A 34 -11.55 4.09 -19.27
N ASN A 35 -11.93 4.67 -20.42
CA ASN A 35 -12.00 3.98 -21.72
C ASN A 35 -10.61 3.68 -22.32
N SER A 36 -9.54 4.02 -21.60
CA SER A 36 -8.16 3.79 -22.02
C SER A 36 -7.76 2.36 -21.66
N TYR A 37 -7.29 1.62 -22.65
CA TYR A 37 -6.74 0.27 -22.46
C TYR A 37 -5.35 0.21 -23.07
N THR A 38 -4.49 -0.61 -22.47
CA THR A 38 -3.16 -0.90 -22.99
C THR A 38 -2.95 -2.40 -23.13
N ARG A 39 -2.12 -2.79 -24.10
CA ARG A 39 -1.77 -4.19 -24.36
C ARG A 39 -0.43 -4.50 -23.75
N ILE A 40 -0.39 -5.56 -22.96
CA ILE A 40 0.81 -6.01 -22.27
C ILE A 40 1.08 -7.49 -22.58
N SER A 41 2.34 -7.89 -22.51
CA SER A 41 2.77 -9.29 -22.67
C SER A 41 3.56 -9.72 -21.43
N PRO A 42 2.88 -10.03 -20.32
CA PRO A 42 3.54 -10.44 -19.09
C PRO A 42 4.18 -11.82 -19.32
N PRO A 43 5.36 -12.09 -18.73
CA PRO A 43 6.02 -13.40 -18.81
C PRO A 43 5.34 -14.46 -17.93
N MET A 44 4.34 -14.06 -17.13
CA MET A 44 3.59 -14.88 -16.19
C MET A 44 2.09 -14.60 -16.33
N GLU A 45 1.27 -15.50 -15.84
CA GLU A 45 -0.17 -15.27 -15.73
C GLU A 45 -0.42 -14.17 -14.69
N LEU A 46 -1.24 -13.19 -15.05
CA LEU A 46 -1.66 -12.14 -14.13
C LEU A 46 -2.95 -12.55 -13.42
N PRO A 47 -3.14 -12.11 -12.16
CA PRO A 47 -4.41 -12.30 -11.49
C PRO A 47 -5.57 -11.63 -12.22
N ASP A 48 -6.79 -12.04 -11.90
CA ASP A 48 -7.99 -11.37 -12.39
C ASP A 48 -8.04 -9.90 -11.90
N LEU A 49 -8.76 -9.05 -12.65
CA LEU A 49 -9.01 -7.64 -12.31
C LEU A 49 -7.74 -6.78 -12.19
N CYS A 50 -6.82 -6.91 -13.15
CA CYS A 50 -5.64 -6.06 -13.24
C CYS A 50 -5.92 -4.72 -13.97
N TYR A 51 -5.13 -3.71 -13.65
CA TYR A 51 -5.09 -2.43 -14.36
C TYR A 51 -3.66 -1.88 -14.38
N GLY A 52 -3.39 -1.03 -15.37
CA GLY A 52 -2.10 -0.39 -15.56
C GLY A 52 -2.12 1.05 -15.07
N VAL A 53 -1.01 1.52 -14.52
CA VAL A 53 -0.76 2.91 -14.19
C VAL A 53 0.58 3.31 -14.82
N GLN A 54 0.56 4.37 -15.62
CA GLN A 54 1.78 4.91 -16.20
C GLN A 54 2.50 5.77 -15.17
N ILE A 55 3.79 5.49 -14.97
CA ILE A 55 4.63 6.25 -14.04
C ILE A 55 5.14 7.51 -14.74
N GLU A 56 4.51 8.64 -14.47
CA GLU A 56 4.79 9.94 -15.11
C GLU A 56 5.86 10.77 -14.37
N GLY A 57 6.23 10.37 -13.14
CA GLY A 57 7.20 11.09 -12.30
C GLY A 57 8.44 10.25 -12.01
N ALA A 58 9.56 10.92 -11.71
CA ALA A 58 10.75 10.24 -11.22
C ALA A 58 10.45 9.69 -9.82
N CYS A 59 10.51 8.37 -9.67
CA CYS A 59 10.40 7.69 -8.38
C CYS A 59 11.79 7.34 -7.85
N ASP A 60 11.98 7.42 -6.54
CA ASP A 60 13.21 6.99 -5.84
C ASP A 60 13.49 5.49 -5.91
N THR A 61 12.60 4.71 -6.53
CA THR A 61 12.69 3.26 -6.61
C THR A 61 13.15 2.84 -8.01
N LEU A 62 14.23 2.05 -8.07
CA LEU A 62 14.68 1.40 -9.32
C LEU A 62 13.62 0.45 -9.90
N PHE A 63 12.62 0.09 -9.09
CA PHE A 63 11.55 -0.82 -9.49
C PHE A 63 10.50 -0.18 -10.39
N LEU A 64 10.29 1.14 -10.25
CA LEU A 64 9.33 1.91 -11.04
C LEU A 64 10.06 3.05 -11.77
N PRO A 65 10.81 2.74 -12.84
CA PRO A 65 11.47 3.78 -13.62
C PRO A 65 10.46 4.69 -14.31
N LEU A 66 10.87 5.93 -14.56
CA LEU A 66 10.06 6.90 -15.30
C LEU A 66 9.60 6.32 -16.64
N GLY A 67 8.32 6.45 -16.95
CA GLY A 67 7.69 5.98 -18.18
C GLY A 67 7.27 4.51 -18.17
N CYS A 68 7.59 3.74 -17.13
CA CYS A 68 7.16 2.35 -17.05
C CYS A 68 5.65 2.23 -16.81
N LEU A 69 5.09 1.10 -17.21
CA LEU A 69 3.73 0.72 -16.90
C LEU A 69 3.73 -0.23 -15.69
N ALA A 70 3.25 0.28 -14.56
CA ALA A 70 3.05 -0.49 -13.34
C ALA A 70 1.66 -1.15 -13.39
N VAL A 71 1.59 -2.46 -13.17
CA VAL A 71 0.34 -3.22 -13.22
C VAL A 71 -0.05 -3.63 -11.82
N PHE A 72 -1.24 -3.20 -11.40
CA PHE A 72 -1.81 -3.46 -10.10
C PHE A 72 -2.99 -4.42 -10.21
N SER A 73 -3.21 -5.21 -9.15
CA SER A 73 -4.36 -6.10 -9.03
C SER A 73 -5.10 -5.88 -7.71
N LYS A 74 -6.42 -6.05 -7.78
CA LYS A 74 -7.32 -6.10 -6.62
C LYS A 74 -7.31 -7.46 -5.92
N SER A 75 -6.74 -8.49 -6.55
CA SER A 75 -6.74 -9.85 -6.00
C SER A 75 -5.92 -9.96 -4.72
N GLU A 76 -6.26 -10.94 -3.88
CA GLU A 76 -5.45 -11.33 -2.73
C GLU A 76 -4.06 -11.82 -3.13
N GLY A 77 -3.07 -11.67 -2.23
CA GLY A 77 -1.70 -12.10 -2.47
C GLY A 77 -0.62 -11.22 -1.82
N THR A 78 0.62 -11.40 -2.26
CA THR A 78 1.76 -10.57 -1.87
C THR A 78 2.05 -9.54 -2.95
N ALA A 79 2.22 -8.27 -2.57
CA ALA A 79 2.60 -7.23 -3.52
C ALA A 79 4.10 -7.35 -3.87
N LEU A 80 4.40 -7.19 -5.15
CA LEU A 80 5.76 -7.14 -5.66
C LEU A 80 6.50 -5.96 -5.02
N GLU A 81 7.65 -6.25 -4.38
CA GLU A 81 8.43 -5.28 -3.61
C GLU A 81 7.69 -4.57 -2.47
N ASN A 82 6.56 -5.13 -2.00
CA ASN A 82 5.63 -4.49 -1.07
C ASN A 82 5.11 -3.13 -1.58
N ILE A 83 4.94 -2.99 -2.90
CA ILE A 83 4.44 -1.76 -3.52
C ILE A 83 2.93 -1.85 -3.73
N TYR A 84 2.23 -0.80 -3.31
CA TYR A 84 0.77 -0.72 -3.36
C TYR A 84 0.33 0.59 -4.02
N ALA A 85 -0.76 0.52 -4.77
CA ALA A 85 -1.59 1.68 -5.05
C ALA A 85 -2.61 1.80 -3.91
N VAL A 86 -2.79 3.00 -3.37
CA VAL A 86 -3.60 3.23 -2.18
C VAL A 86 -4.49 4.43 -2.41
N GLU A 87 -5.80 4.26 -2.24
CA GLU A 87 -6.74 5.38 -2.12
C GLU A 87 -7.09 5.63 -0.66
N VAL A 88 -7.01 6.91 -0.28
CA VAL A 88 -7.33 7.40 1.05
C VAL A 88 -8.50 8.36 0.93
N GLN A 89 -9.44 8.26 1.86
CA GLN A 89 -10.62 9.09 1.90
C GLN A 89 -10.24 10.59 1.89
N GLY A 90 -10.72 11.32 0.89
CA GLY A 90 -10.50 12.75 0.74
C GLY A 90 -9.15 13.14 0.12
N GLU A 91 -8.35 12.18 -0.33
CA GLU A 91 -7.04 12.40 -0.96
C GLU A 91 -6.99 11.73 -2.34
N PHE A 92 -6.03 12.15 -3.16
CA PHE A 92 -5.75 11.45 -4.42
C PHE A 92 -5.08 10.10 -4.15
N PRO A 93 -5.40 9.06 -4.95
CA PRO A 93 -4.67 7.80 -4.92
C PRO A 93 -3.18 8.03 -5.13
N PHE A 94 -2.35 7.25 -4.43
CA PHE A 94 -0.91 7.32 -4.54
C PHE A 94 -0.29 5.93 -4.63
N ILE A 95 0.94 5.86 -5.13
CA ILE A 95 1.73 4.63 -5.14
C ILE A 95 2.80 4.75 -4.06
N GLY A 96 2.90 3.73 -3.21
CA GLY A 96 3.90 3.71 -2.17
C GLY A 96 4.33 2.30 -1.79
N LYS A 97 5.51 2.20 -1.19
CA LYS A 97 5.99 0.96 -0.58
C LYS A 97 5.46 0.86 0.84
N TRP A 98 4.72 -0.19 1.16
CA TRP A 98 4.29 -0.44 2.53
C TRP A 98 5.49 -0.83 3.39
N MET A 99 5.72 -0.07 4.44
CA MET A 99 6.74 -0.30 5.44
C MET A 99 6.06 -1.06 6.59
N GLN A 100 6.08 -2.40 6.53
CA GLN A 100 5.50 -3.23 7.57
C GLN A 100 6.03 -2.81 8.95
N LYS A 101 5.13 -2.46 9.87
CA LYS A 101 5.48 -2.32 11.28
C LYS A 101 4.41 -3.00 12.14
N GLU A 102 4.51 -4.31 12.24
CA GLU A 102 3.96 -5.08 13.35
C GLU A 102 5.01 -6.10 13.78
N SER A 103 5.83 -5.73 14.77
CA SER A 103 6.41 -6.72 15.67
C SER A 103 5.29 -7.18 16.60
N SER A 104 4.49 -8.13 16.13
CA SER A 104 3.80 -9.05 17.02
C SER A 104 4.87 -9.90 17.73
N GLU A 105 4.70 -10.08 19.02
CA GLU A 105 5.67 -10.53 20.03
C GLU A 105 6.47 -11.81 19.69
N GLY A 106 7.71 -11.92 20.21
CA GLY A 106 8.32 -13.25 20.41
C GLY A 106 9.84 -13.33 20.56
N SER A 107 10.37 -13.17 21.78
CA SER A 107 11.30 -14.16 22.36
C SER A 107 11.45 -13.97 23.86
N ALA A 108 10.55 -14.61 24.62
CA ALA A 108 10.84 -14.98 25.99
C ALA A 108 11.96 -16.04 25.95
N GLY A 109 13.11 -15.76 26.59
CA GLY A 109 14.26 -16.64 26.45
C GLY A 109 15.48 -16.35 27.32
N SER A 110 15.31 -16.40 28.65
CA SER A 110 16.31 -16.90 29.61
C SER A 110 17.61 -16.09 29.87
N ARG A 111 17.63 -15.39 31.02
CA ARG A 111 18.70 -15.55 32.03
C ARG A 111 18.22 -15.08 33.41
N ARG A 112 18.10 -16.03 34.34
CA ARG A 112 17.90 -15.78 35.78
C ARG A 112 19.16 -15.12 36.37
N LYS A 113 19.00 -14.10 37.23
CA LYS A 113 19.64 -14.06 38.56
C LYS A 113 19.21 -12.87 39.46
N VAL A 114 18.86 -13.28 40.69
CA VAL A 114 18.77 -12.61 42.02
C VAL A 114 17.72 -11.53 42.27
N PHE A 115 16.89 -11.80 43.28
CA PHE A 115 15.91 -10.90 43.88
C PHE A 115 16.60 -10.02 44.93
N MET A 116 16.51 -8.71 44.79
CA MET A 116 16.47 -7.79 45.93
C MET A 116 15.03 -7.32 46.05
N VAL A 117 14.41 -7.45 47.22
CA VAL A 117 13.03 -7.02 47.47
C VAL A 117 13.00 -5.49 47.50
N PRO A 118 12.37 -4.79 46.53
CA PRO A 118 12.17 -3.35 46.63
C PRO A 118 10.93 -3.08 47.49
N THR A 119 10.99 -2.01 48.28
CA THR A 119 9.85 -1.44 49.02
C THR A 119 8.64 -1.29 48.10
N PRO A 120 7.44 -1.78 48.46
CA PRO A 120 6.29 -1.74 47.57
C PRO A 120 5.80 -0.29 47.41
N LEU A 121 6.20 0.36 46.32
CA LEU A 121 5.51 1.56 45.83
C LEU A 121 4.14 1.10 45.33
N HIS A 122 3.06 1.58 45.94
CA HIS A 122 1.72 1.46 45.38
C HIS A 122 1.67 2.26 44.07
N VAL A 123 1.98 1.60 42.95
CA VAL A 123 1.59 2.07 41.63
C VAL A 123 0.18 1.50 41.41
N PRO A 124 -0.86 2.32 41.30
CA PRO A 124 -2.18 1.80 40.96
C PRO A 124 -2.09 1.07 39.62
N ASP A 125 -2.39 -0.22 39.64
CA ASP A 125 -2.59 -1.02 38.43
C ASP A 125 -3.68 -0.36 37.58
N SER A 126 -3.32 -0.01 36.34
CA SER A 126 -4.20 0.39 35.22
C SER A 126 -3.83 1.76 34.63
N GLN A 127 -2.90 1.73 33.68
CA GLN A 127 -3.15 2.41 32.41
C GLN A 127 -2.82 1.44 31.27
N ILE A 128 -3.63 0.40 31.11
CA ILE A 128 -3.91 -0.02 29.73
C ILE A 128 -4.63 1.20 29.15
N SER A 129 -4.03 1.87 28.17
CA SER A 129 -4.66 3.00 27.50
C SER A 129 -6.13 2.64 27.20
N PRO A 130 -7.12 3.47 27.58
CA PRO A 130 -8.54 3.16 27.39
C PRO A 130 -8.97 3.14 25.90
N ILE A 131 -8.00 3.18 24.98
CA ILE A 131 -8.22 3.23 23.56
C ILE A 131 -7.89 1.85 23.00
N ALA A 132 -8.90 1.21 22.41
CA ALA A 132 -8.76 -0.11 21.81
C ALA A 132 -7.58 -0.11 20.80
N PRO A 133 -6.74 -1.17 20.76
CA PRO A 133 -5.64 -1.29 19.79
C PRO A 133 -6.09 -1.11 18.33
N SER A 134 -7.35 -1.42 18.04
CA SER A 134 -7.99 -1.27 16.73
C SER A 134 -8.23 0.19 16.29
N LEU A 135 -8.25 1.16 17.21
CA LEU A 135 -8.49 2.58 16.90
C LEU A 135 -7.24 3.32 16.41
N HIS A 136 -6.06 2.70 16.48
CA HIS A 136 -4.78 3.32 16.11
C HIS A 136 -3.98 2.53 15.07
N HIS A 137 -4.60 1.61 14.32
CA HIS A 137 -3.86 0.94 13.25
C HIS A 137 -3.54 1.94 12.14
N VAL A 138 -2.26 2.30 12.03
CA VAL A 138 -1.74 3.25 11.05
C VAL A 138 -0.81 2.50 10.12
N LEU A 139 -1.10 2.56 8.82
CA LEU A 139 -0.26 2.03 7.78
C LEU A 139 0.83 3.06 7.44
N LEU A 140 2.08 2.62 7.36
CA LEU A 140 3.20 3.48 6.98
C LEU A 140 3.63 3.18 5.54
N PHE A 141 3.58 4.18 4.67
CA PHE A 141 4.03 4.06 3.28
C PHE A 141 5.22 4.97 3.02
N LYS A 142 6.21 4.49 2.27
CA LYS A 142 7.16 5.37 1.57
C LYS A 142 6.49 5.85 0.29
N ASP A 143 6.13 7.13 0.24
CA ASP A 143 5.48 7.75 -0.92
C ASP A 143 6.50 7.93 -2.06
N PHE A 144 6.15 7.47 -3.26
CA PHE A 144 7.03 7.61 -4.43
C PHE A 144 6.90 8.96 -5.14
N ALA A 145 5.83 9.71 -4.93
CA ALA A 145 5.70 11.07 -5.43
C ALA A 145 6.51 12.06 -4.59
N ASN A 146 6.73 11.75 -3.30
CA ASN A 146 7.44 12.59 -2.35
C ASN A 146 8.63 11.82 -1.75
N PRO A 147 9.74 11.67 -2.51
CA PRO A 147 10.90 10.93 -2.07
C PRO A 147 11.44 11.46 -0.72
N GLY A 148 11.66 10.56 0.22
CA GLY A 148 12.15 10.87 1.57
C GLY A 148 11.06 11.15 2.63
N LYS A 149 9.78 11.24 2.25
CA LYS A 149 8.68 11.37 3.22
C LYS A 149 7.99 10.03 3.47
N LEU A 150 7.78 9.73 4.75
CA LEU A 150 6.90 8.64 5.17
C LEU A 150 5.48 9.18 5.32
N ARG A 151 4.52 8.50 4.70
CA ARG A 151 3.09 8.81 4.80
C ARG A 151 2.45 7.87 5.80
N LEU A 152 1.89 8.43 6.86
CA LEU A 152 1.14 7.70 7.88
C LEU A 152 -0.35 7.79 7.53
N VAL A 153 -0.95 6.64 7.22
CA VAL A 153 -2.34 6.55 6.79
C VAL A 153 -3.14 5.76 7.82
N PRO A 154 -4.11 6.37 8.52
CA PRO A 154 -5.02 5.63 9.39
C PRO A 154 -5.78 4.57 8.59
N ALA A 155 -5.79 3.32 9.04
CA ALA A 155 -6.39 2.21 8.30
C ALA A 155 -7.89 2.40 8.05
N ASN A 156 -8.59 3.08 8.96
CA ASN A 156 -10.01 3.43 8.82
C ASN A 156 -10.29 4.47 7.72
N LYS A 157 -9.26 5.16 7.21
CA LYS A 157 -9.37 6.11 6.10
C LYS A 157 -8.99 5.51 4.75
N VAL A 158 -8.46 4.29 4.74
CA VAL A 158 -8.08 3.61 3.50
C VAL A 158 -9.34 3.06 2.83
N LEU A 159 -9.58 3.47 1.58
CA LEU A 159 -10.71 2.95 0.80
C LEU A 159 -10.35 1.63 0.11
N TRP A 160 -9.13 1.53 -0.42
CA TRP A 160 -8.58 0.28 -0.97
C TRP A 160 -7.05 0.33 -1.06
N THR A 161 -6.45 -0.86 -1.17
CA THR A 161 -5.02 -1.07 -1.38
C THR A 161 -4.81 -2.15 -2.44
N ASP A 162 -4.40 -1.75 -3.64
CA ASP A 162 -4.18 -2.65 -4.75
C ASP A 162 -2.70 -2.97 -4.88
N ARG A 163 -2.39 -4.22 -5.21
CA ARG A 163 -1.03 -4.77 -5.12
C ARG A 163 -0.31 -4.62 -6.45
N LEU A 164 0.95 -4.20 -6.45
CA LEU A 164 1.77 -4.30 -7.65
C LEU A 164 2.01 -5.77 -7.97
N VAL A 165 1.70 -6.20 -9.19
CA VAL A 165 1.87 -7.60 -9.64
C VAL A 165 2.86 -7.73 -10.80
N TYR A 166 3.01 -6.67 -11.61
CA TYR A 166 3.90 -6.70 -12.76
C TYR A 166 4.35 -5.28 -13.12
N VAL A 167 5.55 -5.16 -13.70
CA VAL A 167 6.08 -3.90 -14.23
C VAL A 167 6.55 -4.16 -15.65
N GLN A 168 5.98 -3.43 -16.59
CA GLN A 168 6.46 -3.40 -17.97
C GLN A 168 7.36 -2.17 -18.14
N LYS A 169 8.62 -2.44 -18.42
CA LYS A 169 9.64 -1.43 -18.71
C LYS A 169 9.59 -1.00 -20.16
#